data_AF-A0A2M7FET9-F1
#
_entry.id   AF-A0A2M7FET9-F1
#
_cell.length_a   1.000
_cell.length_b   1.000
_cell.length_c   1.000
_cell.angle_alpha   90.00
_cell.angle_beta   90.00
_cell.angle_gamma   90.00
#
_symmetry.space_group_name_H-M   'P 1'
#
loop_
_entity.id
_entity.type
_entity.pdbx_description
1 polymer ?
#
loop_
_entity_poly.entity_id
_entity_poly.type
_entity_poly.pdbx_seq_one_letter_code
_entity_poly.pdbx_strand_id
1 'polypeptide(L)'
;MKLFSRLALLAMLTLSIAVPSAGASYFPDVPDVHPYKDGINFLYEVGLVDGNPDGTFAPARTLNRAELAKLIVVAMGEDITHAPTDCFDDVAPNAWYAPYVCTAKDLGLVKGDGGAGLVYGPTRALNTAEILAVMDRLFGWETAAGTGETEWYVPYLQKARSLRVIEGKETGPDLVARQLFAQIMARSLVVYDAEAPAFSSATMYDDFFTAVDITADDCQVGEYYDEEAGTCVLDCSIDGQCDENQQATDELLAQVESGTSFAEHAKADGILAEYTVEDDRLSPTAAAAHEAMWQLFANLIPLDQRKDIVAYHVFTDGPDNLLASVSLSDLMPTKWVLSVDETDGVDASGNVQTAALTETLLHEFAHVFTLRIGQLRYDAPTCATYDTGEGCALPEAYIWKFYQKFWTTIAKDHPTKGASNVAAPSEEEVTPFYDMYADQFVTPYAATTPAEDIAETFTFFVLRPEPMGTSVVDQKINFFWQYPELVQLRTFIRNRIR
;
A
#
# COMPACT_ATOMS: atom_id res chain seq x y z
N MET A 1 -5.73 27.85 0.57
CA MET A 1 -4.99 28.37 1.75
C MET A 1 -3.53 28.02 1.53
N LYS A 2 -2.63 29.00 1.36
CA LYS A 2 -1.19 28.74 1.10
C LYS A 2 -0.49 28.46 2.43
N LEU A 3 -0.61 27.24 2.95
CA LEU A 3 -0.36 26.97 4.37
C LEU A 3 1.13 26.85 4.77
N PHE A 4 2.07 26.61 3.84
CA PHE A 4 3.49 26.41 4.22
C PHE A 4 4.48 27.20 3.34
N SER A 5 4.27 28.50 3.18
CA SER A 5 5.26 29.39 2.54
C SER A 5 6.39 29.84 3.49
N ARG A 6 6.44 29.35 4.73
CA ARG A 6 7.35 29.83 5.79
C ARG A 6 8.09 28.73 6.57
N LEU A 7 8.42 27.59 5.95
CA LEU A 7 9.59 26.81 6.39
C LEU A 7 10.86 27.55 5.94
N ALA A 8 11.05 28.75 6.49
CA ALA A 8 12.25 29.54 6.33
C ALA A 8 12.77 29.86 7.73
N LEU A 9 13.83 29.16 8.09
CA LEU A 9 14.88 29.67 8.98
C LEU A 9 14.51 29.81 10.46
N LEU A 10 14.63 28.72 11.23
CA LEU A 10 15.21 28.82 12.56
C LEU A 10 16.36 27.83 12.70
N ALA A 11 17.54 28.31 12.30
CA ALA A 11 18.81 27.68 12.61
C ALA A 11 19.13 27.86 14.11
N MET A 12 19.50 26.74 14.74
CA MET A 12 20.43 26.58 15.87
C MET A 12 20.38 27.61 17.00
N LEU A 13 19.83 27.19 18.14
CA LEU A 13 20.41 27.56 19.43
C LEU A 13 21.18 26.36 19.99
N THR A 14 22.51 26.39 19.86
CA THR A 14 23.40 25.36 20.40
C THR A 14 23.31 25.33 21.92
N LEU A 15 22.57 24.37 22.47
CA LEU A 15 22.84 23.83 23.80
C LEU A 15 23.50 22.48 23.58
N SER A 16 24.74 22.30 24.06
CA SER A 16 25.46 21.02 24.00
C SER A 16 24.76 19.98 24.89
N ILE A 17 23.66 19.43 24.38
CA ILE A 17 23.09 18.19 24.84
C ILE A 17 23.79 17.11 24.01
N ALA A 18 24.25 16.04 24.66
CA ALA A 18 24.78 14.88 23.95
C ALA A 18 23.70 14.40 22.98
N VAL A 19 23.90 14.66 21.68
CA VAL A 19 23.02 14.16 20.63
C VAL A 19 23.16 12.64 20.68
N PRO A 20 22.09 11.87 20.98
CA PRO A 20 22.14 10.43 20.85
C PRO A 20 22.57 10.05 19.43
N SER A 21 23.24 8.92 19.23
CA SER A 21 23.53 8.45 17.87
C SER A 21 22.23 8.34 17.08
N ALA A 22 22.27 8.63 15.78
CA ALA A 22 21.13 8.46 14.88
C ALA A 22 20.39 7.13 15.17
N GLY A 23 19.12 7.21 15.55
CA GLY A 23 18.25 6.07 15.84
C GLY A 23 17.92 5.78 17.32
N ALA A 24 18.58 6.42 18.29
CA ALA A 24 18.25 6.25 19.72
C ALA A 24 17.08 7.14 20.16
N SER A 25 16.26 6.66 21.10
CA SER A 25 15.13 7.42 21.64
C SER A 25 15.55 8.66 22.42
N TYR A 26 14.79 9.75 22.27
CA TYR A 26 14.94 10.97 23.07
C TYR A 26 14.27 10.90 24.45
N PHE A 27 13.39 9.92 24.67
CA PHE A 27 12.58 9.82 25.88
C PHE A 27 12.85 8.51 26.62
N PRO A 28 13.09 8.54 27.95
CA PRO A 28 13.47 7.36 28.73
C PRO A 28 12.35 6.32 28.85
N ASP A 29 11.09 6.71 28.63
CA ASP A 29 9.90 5.85 28.65
C ASP A 29 9.44 5.41 27.24
N VAL A 30 10.25 5.69 26.22
CA VAL A 30 10.08 5.20 24.85
C VAL A 30 11.35 4.41 24.50
N PRO A 31 11.43 3.10 24.76
CA PRO A 31 12.64 2.33 24.46
C PRO A 31 12.90 2.26 22.93
N ASP A 32 14.13 1.91 22.53
CA ASP A 32 14.52 1.89 21.11
C ASP A 32 13.69 0.92 20.24
N VAL A 33 13.08 -0.09 20.87
CA VAL A 33 12.18 -1.10 20.27
C VAL A 33 10.71 -0.68 20.27
N HIS A 34 10.37 0.52 20.75
CA HIS A 34 8.99 0.97 20.82
C HIS A 34 8.43 1.26 19.42
N PRO A 35 7.25 0.72 19.04
CA PRO A 35 6.75 0.76 17.65
C PRO A 35 6.50 2.18 17.13
N TYR A 36 6.21 3.13 18.03
CA TYR A 36 5.98 4.54 17.68
C TYR A 36 7.21 5.43 17.89
N LYS A 37 8.40 4.87 18.17
CA LYS A 37 9.60 5.65 18.52
C LYS A 37 9.94 6.64 17.41
N ASP A 38 9.95 6.22 16.16
CA ASP A 38 10.42 7.07 15.06
C ASP A 38 9.47 8.24 14.81
N GLY A 39 8.16 8.02 14.89
CA GLY A 39 7.16 9.10 14.91
C GLY A 39 7.36 10.09 16.05
N ILE A 40 7.63 9.59 17.25
CA ILE A 40 7.86 10.42 18.44
C ILE A 40 9.17 11.23 18.30
N ASN A 41 10.24 10.58 17.87
CA ASN A 41 11.55 11.21 17.66
C ASN A 41 11.49 12.27 16.57
N PHE A 42 10.84 11.99 15.44
CA PHE A 42 10.67 12.95 14.36
C PHE A 42 9.98 14.23 14.85
N LEU A 43 8.85 14.09 15.56
CA LEU A 43 8.13 15.26 16.10
C LEU A 43 8.95 16.04 17.13
N TYR A 44 9.83 15.37 17.87
CA TYR A 44 10.80 16.04 18.74
C TYR A 44 11.85 16.81 17.96
N GLU A 45 12.45 16.18 16.94
CA GLU A 45 13.47 16.79 16.07
C GLU A 45 12.95 18.00 15.30
N VAL A 46 11.71 17.95 14.81
CA VAL A 46 11.06 19.09 14.14
C VAL A 46 10.48 20.12 15.13
N GLY A 47 10.68 19.93 16.44
CA GLY A 47 10.30 20.89 17.48
C GLY A 47 8.80 20.98 17.76
N LEU A 48 8.01 19.97 17.39
CA LEU A 48 6.57 19.92 17.64
C LEU A 48 6.22 19.29 19.00
N VAL A 49 7.12 18.49 19.56
CA VAL A 49 6.93 17.80 20.84
C VAL A 49 8.18 17.94 21.71
N ASP A 50 8.03 18.41 22.95
CA ASP A 50 9.13 18.51 23.92
C ASP A 50 9.08 17.44 25.04
N GLY A 51 8.02 16.63 25.08
CA GLY A 51 7.73 15.74 26.20
C GLY A 51 7.17 16.46 27.43
N ASN A 52 7.23 15.79 28.58
CA ASN A 52 6.75 16.27 29.87
C ASN A 52 7.91 16.95 30.64
N PRO A 53 7.61 17.79 31.65
CA PRO A 53 8.64 18.46 32.46
C PRO A 53 9.62 17.52 33.20
N ASP A 54 9.23 16.26 33.39
CA ASP A 54 10.08 15.22 33.99
C ASP A 54 10.98 14.50 32.97
N GLY A 55 10.93 14.92 31.70
CA GLY A 55 11.71 14.35 30.60
C GLY A 55 11.08 13.15 29.92
N THR A 56 9.88 12.71 30.32
CA THR A 56 9.16 11.57 29.71
C THR A 56 8.27 11.98 28.54
N PHE A 57 7.86 11.05 27.69
CA PHE A 57 6.85 11.30 26.64
C PHE A 57 5.42 10.94 27.08
N ALA A 58 5.27 9.95 27.95
CA ALA A 58 4.03 9.28 28.37
C ALA A 58 3.22 8.70 27.19
N PRO A 59 3.76 7.69 26.47
CA PRO A 59 3.23 7.23 25.18
C PRO A 59 1.78 6.71 25.24
N ALA A 60 1.41 5.99 26.29
CA ALA A 60 0.07 5.42 26.48
C ALA A 60 -0.98 6.42 27.01
N ARG A 61 -0.59 7.65 27.35
CA ARG A 61 -1.55 8.64 27.88
C ARG A 61 -2.47 9.13 26.77
N THR A 62 -3.78 9.17 27.02
CA THR A 62 -4.75 9.73 26.08
C THR A 62 -4.54 11.23 25.88
N LEU A 63 -4.67 11.69 24.64
CA LEU A 63 -4.61 13.10 24.26
C LEU A 63 -5.97 13.77 24.44
N ASN A 64 -5.99 15.02 24.91
CA ASN A 64 -7.22 15.83 24.97
C ASN A 64 -7.28 16.90 23.86
N ARG A 65 -8.46 17.49 23.69
CA ARG A 65 -8.77 18.47 22.64
C ARG A 65 -7.96 19.76 22.73
N ALA A 66 -7.61 20.21 23.94
CA ALA A 66 -6.75 21.36 24.17
C ALA A 66 -5.31 21.10 23.71
N GLU A 67 -4.79 19.90 23.99
CA GLU A 67 -3.44 19.48 23.59
C GLU A 67 -3.31 19.36 22.07
N LEU A 68 -4.31 18.78 21.39
CA LEU A 68 -4.36 18.75 19.93
C LEU A 68 -4.34 20.17 19.33
N ALA A 69 -5.17 21.08 19.85
CA ALA A 69 -5.22 22.46 19.35
C ALA A 69 -3.87 23.17 19.49
N LYS A 70 -3.16 22.95 20.60
CA LYS A 70 -1.79 23.46 20.77
C LYS A 70 -0.86 22.88 19.72
N LEU A 71 -0.84 21.56 19.55
CA LEU A 71 0.07 20.87 18.64
C LEU A 71 -0.12 21.34 17.18
N ILE A 72 -1.36 21.42 16.70
CA ILE A 72 -1.62 21.83 15.31
C ILE A 72 -1.29 23.30 15.06
N VAL A 73 -1.56 24.21 16.01
CA VAL A 73 -1.26 25.63 15.81
C VAL A 73 0.25 25.89 15.90
N VAL A 74 0.94 25.20 16.81
CA VAL A 74 2.42 25.24 16.86
C VAL A 74 3.02 24.68 15.58
N ALA A 75 2.46 23.59 15.03
CA ALA A 75 2.91 23.02 13.75
C ALA A 75 2.74 23.96 12.55
N MET A 76 1.84 24.93 12.62
CA MET A 76 1.68 25.97 11.61
C MET A 76 2.70 27.12 11.73
N GLY A 77 3.51 27.14 12.80
CA GLY A 77 4.49 28.19 13.04
C GLY A 77 3.88 29.55 13.38
N GLU A 78 2.65 29.57 13.89
CA GLU A 78 1.96 30.81 14.27
C GLU A 78 2.50 31.36 15.59
N ASP A 79 2.90 32.63 15.60
CA ASP A 79 3.39 33.32 16.81
C ASP A 79 2.20 33.79 17.64
N ILE A 80 1.78 32.96 18.60
CA ILE A 80 0.57 33.22 19.38
C ILE A 80 0.89 34.18 20.52
N THR A 81 0.56 35.45 20.32
CA THR A 81 0.79 36.48 21.34
C THR A 81 -0.41 36.72 22.25
N HIS A 82 -1.66 36.50 21.80
CA HIS A 82 -2.88 36.67 22.60
C HIS A 82 -4.07 35.85 22.09
N ALA A 83 -4.98 35.43 22.98
CA ALA A 83 -6.24 34.77 22.62
C ALA A 83 -7.31 35.78 22.13
N PRO A 84 -8.01 35.53 21.00
CA PRO A 84 -9.19 36.28 20.57
C PRO A 84 -10.29 36.34 21.65
N THR A 85 -11.06 37.44 21.67
CA THR A 85 -12.18 37.62 22.62
C THR A 85 -13.46 36.85 22.26
N ASP A 86 -13.55 36.27 21.06
CA ASP A 86 -14.74 35.55 20.56
C ASP A 86 -14.44 34.05 20.34
N CYS A 87 -14.34 33.31 21.45
CA CYS A 87 -13.96 31.89 21.44
C CYS A 87 -15.18 30.96 21.69
N PHE A 88 -14.96 29.74 22.19
CA PHE A 88 -16.03 28.87 22.69
C PHE A 88 -16.39 29.25 24.14
N ASP A 89 -17.64 29.08 24.54
CA ASP A 89 -18.18 29.50 25.84
C ASP A 89 -17.48 28.81 27.02
N ASP A 90 -16.99 27.59 26.82
CA ASP A 90 -16.29 26.79 27.82
C ASP A 90 -14.76 26.96 27.80
N VAL A 91 -14.25 27.91 27.01
CA VAL A 91 -12.83 28.27 26.98
C VAL A 91 -12.61 29.53 27.80
N ALA A 92 -12.14 29.36 29.03
CA ALA A 92 -11.80 30.50 29.90
C ALA A 92 -10.64 31.32 29.29
N PRO A 93 -10.75 32.66 29.18
CA PRO A 93 -9.74 33.50 28.50
C PRO A 93 -8.31 33.38 29.05
N ASN A 94 -8.16 33.04 30.33
CA ASN A 94 -6.86 32.88 30.99
C ASN A 94 -6.37 31.42 31.05
N ALA A 95 -7.08 30.47 30.44
CA ALA A 95 -6.62 29.09 30.37
C ALA A 95 -5.40 28.98 29.45
N TRP A 96 -4.43 28.13 29.80
CA TRP A 96 -3.20 27.96 29.02
C TRP A 96 -3.47 27.56 27.56
N TYR A 97 -4.56 26.84 27.32
CA TYR A 97 -4.95 26.37 25.99
C TYR A 97 -5.79 27.39 25.21
N ALA A 98 -6.28 28.45 25.85
CA ALA A 98 -7.20 29.40 25.21
C ALA A 98 -6.61 30.01 23.93
N PRO A 99 -5.36 30.51 23.90
CA PRO A 99 -4.82 31.08 22.67
C PRO A 99 -4.82 30.07 21.51
N TYR A 100 -4.41 28.83 21.77
CA TYR A 100 -4.35 27.77 20.75
C TYR A 100 -5.74 27.34 20.25
N VAL A 101 -6.68 27.11 21.16
CA VAL A 101 -8.05 26.66 20.80
C VAL A 101 -8.76 27.74 19.97
N CYS A 102 -8.64 29.00 20.37
CA CYS A 102 -9.29 30.10 19.67
C CYS A 102 -8.65 30.37 18.31
N THR A 103 -7.31 30.30 18.19
CA THR A 103 -6.63 30.38 16.88
C THR A 103 -7.04 29.22 15.96
N ALA A 104 -7.08 27.98 16.47
CA ALA A 104 -7.52 26.84 15.67
C ALA A 104 -9.00 26.95 15.22
N LYS A 105 -9.86 27.58 16.04
CA LYS A 105 -11.26 27.90 15.69
C LYS A 105 -11.31 28.91 14.55
N ASP A 106 -10.56 30.01 14.65
CA ASP A 106 -10.54 31.08 13.64
C ASP A 106 -10.00 30.59 12.28
N LEU A 107 -9.07 29.64 12.31
CA LEU A 107 -8.54 28.96 11.12
C LEU A 107 -9.49 27.89 10.56
N GLY A 108 -10.59 27.59 11.24
CA GLY A 108 -11.57 26.58 10.83
C GLY A 108 -11.10 25.13 10.99
N LEU A 109 -10.00 24.90 11.72
CA LEU A 109 -9.41 23.56 11.92
C LEU A 109 -10.20 22.74 12.94
N VAL A 110 -10.65 23.39 14.01
CA VAL A 110 -11.44 22.77 15.07
C VAL A 110 -12.86 23.33 15.12
N LYS A 111 -13.78 22.51 15.62
CA LYS A 111 -15.20 22.83 15.77
C LYS A 111 -15.69 22.45 17.17
N GLY A 112 -16.73 23.11 17.65
CA GLY A 112 -17.43 22.71 18.87
C GLY A 112 -18.25 21.43 18.68
N ASP A 113 -18.68 20.83 19.78
CA ASP A 113 -19.52 19.64 19.75
C ASP A 113 -20.84 19.95 18.99
N GLY A 114 -21.23 19.09 18.03
CA GLY A 114 -22.36 19.35 17.13
C GLY A 114 -22.05 20.26 15.92
N GLY A 115 -20.78 20.51 15.63
CA GLY A 115 -20.30 21.17 14.40
C GLY A 115 -20.26 22.69 14.48
N ALA A 116 -21.34 23.33 14.95
CA ALA A 116 -21.44 24.78 15.20
C ALA A 116 -21.63 25.13 16.68
N GLY A 117 -21.44 24.15 17.58
CA GLY A 117 -21.69 24.32 19.02
C GLY A 117 -20.79 25.38 19.64
N LEU A 118 -21.34 26.10 20.62
CA LEU A 118 -20.61 27.07 21.45
C LEU A 118 -19.68 26.40 22.47
N VAL A 119 -19.70 25.07 22.58
CA VAL A 119 -18.95 24.27 23.57
C VAL A 119 -17.89 23.43 22.84
N TYR A 120 -16.64 23.51 23.29
CA TYR A 120 -15.50 22.81 22.71
C TYR A 120 -15.08 21.54 23.44
N GLY A 121 -15.27 21.48 24.76
CA GLY A 121 -14.79 20.42 25.63
C GLY A 121 -13.26 20.30 25.71
N PRO A 122 -12.50 21.35 26.10
CA PRO A 122 -11.02 21.35 26.02
C PRO A 122 -10.32 20.16 26.69
N THR A 123 -10.86 19.67 27.81
CA THR A 123 -10.28 18.57 28.60
C THR A 123 -10.77 17.19 28.19
N ARG A 124 -11.71 17.09 27.24
CA ARG A 124 -12.24 15.82 26.76
C ARG A 124 -11.18 15.07 25.98
N ALA A 125 -11.08 13.75 26.22
CA ALA A 125 -10.23 12.88 25.42
C ALA A 125 -10.69 12.85 23.96
N LEU A 126 -9.73 12.79 23.05
CA LEU A 126 -9.97 12.69 21.62
C LEU A 126 -10.12 11.25 21.18
N ASN A 127 -10.94 11.06 20.16
CA ASN A 127 -10.95 9.82 19.38
C ASN A 127 -10.28 10.00 18.02
N THR A 128 -10.00 8.89 17.35
CA THR A 128 -9.33 8.87 16.05
C THR A 128 -10.10 9.65 14.99
N ALA A 129 -11.42 9.52 14.94
CA ALA A 129 -12.29 10.24 14.01
C ALA A 129 -12.12 11.76 14.10
N GLU A 130 -12.05 12.30 15.31
CA GLU A 130 -11.85 13.72 15.54
C GLU A 130 -10.47 14.19 15.11
N ILE A 131 -9.44 13.38 15.38
CA ILE A 131 -8.07 13.68 14.96
C ILE A 131 -7.98 13.71 13.43
N LEU A 132 -8.48 12.68 12.75
CA LEU A 132 -8.42 12.60 11.28
C LEU A 132 -9.21 13.73 10.60
N ALA A 133 -10.35 14.13 11.16
CA ALA A 133 -11.11 15.25 10.63
C ALA A 133 -10.38 16.60 10.81
N VAL A 134 -9.52 16.73 11.82
CA VAL A 134 -8.64 17.89 11.98
C VAL A 134 -7.45 17.80 11.02
N MET A 135 -6.84 16.62 10.87
CA MET A 135 -5.73 16.41 9.93
C MET A 135 -6.14 16.68 8.48
N ASP A 136 -7.34 16.24 8.07
CA ASP A 136 -7.90 16.55 6.75
C ASP A 136 -7.96 18.06 6.47
N ARG A 137 -8.40 18.86 7.46
CA ARG A 137 -8.47 20.33 7.33
C ARG A 137 -7.10 20.99 7.38
N LEU A 138 -6.22 20.47 8.23
CA LEU A 138 -4.86 20.98 8.41
C LEU A 138 -4.02 20.77 7.15
N PHE A 139 -4.03 19.55 6.62
CA PHE A 139 -3.21 19.14 5.49
C PHE A 139 -3.92 19.28 4.15
N GLY A 140 -5.22 19.56 4.15
CA GLY A 140 -5.99 19.79 2.93
C GLY A 140 -6.15 18.53 2.09
N TRP A 141 -6.47 17.39 2.72
CA TRP A 141 -6.63 16.11 2.02
C TRP A 141 -7.85 16.05 1.07
N GLU A 142 -8.66 17.10 1.04
CA GLU A 142 -9.85 17.28 0.19
C GLU A 142 -10.86 16.12 0.29
N THR A 143 -11.08 15.58 1.50
CA THR A 143 -12.03 14.49 1.70
C THR A 143 -13.46 14.94 1.35
N ALA A 144 -14.11 14.20 0.44
CA ALA A 144 -15.50 14.45 0.07
C ALA A 144 -16.43 14.30 1.29
N ALA A 145 -17.38 15.22 1.46
CA ALA A 145 -18.36 15.13 2.54
C ALA A 145 -19.21 13.87 2.37
N GLY A 146 -19.40 13.11 3.45
CA GLY A 146 -20.22 11.89 3.44
C GLY A 146 -21.65 12.17 2.97
N THR A 147 -22.21 11.23 2.21
CA THR A 147 -23.55 11.33 1.58
C THR A 147 -24.72 11.19 2.58
N GLY A 148 -24.42 11.04 3.88
CA GLY A 148 -25.42 10.84 4.95
C GLY A 148 -25.84 9.39 5.15
N GLU A 149 -25.32 8.46 4.36
CA GLU A 149 -25.61 7.01 4.43
C GLU A 149 -24.66 6.25 5.36
N THR A 150 -23.52 6.86 5.73
CA THR A 150 -22.49 6.30 6.61
C THR A 150 -22.18 7.25 7.78
N GLU A 151 -21.55 6.72 8.83
CA GLU A 151 -21.09 7.53 9.97
C GLU A 151 -20.18 8.67 9.48
N TRP A 152 -20.34 9.86 10.07
CA TRP A 152 -19.76 11.11 9.57
C TRP A 152 -18.23 11.08 9.41
N TYR A 153 -17.56 10.18 10.14
CA TYR A 153 -16.11 10.06 10.17
C TYR A 153 -15.53 9.04 9.18
N VAL A 154 -16.37 8.20 8.56
CA VAL A 154 -15.93 7.13 7.65
C VAL A 154 -15.07 7.68 6.49
N PRO A 155 -15.44 8.79 5.81
CA PRO A 155 -14.61 9.33 4.73
C PRO A 155 -13.22 9.75 5.19
N TYR A 156 -13.09 10.36 6.38
CA TYR A 156 -11.79 10.76 6.92
C TYR A 156 -10.91 9.55 7.23
N LEU A 157 -11.54 8.47 7.71
CA LEU A 157 -10.87 7.22 8.04
C LEU A 157 -10.37 6.49 6.79
N GLN A 158 -11.21 6.43 5.75
CA GLN A 158 -10.83 5.90 4.43
C GLN A 158 -9.71 6.73 3.80
N LYS A 159 -9.80 8.07 3.85
CA LYS A 159 -8.76 8.95 3.32
C LYS A 159 -7.44 8.76 4.06
N ALA A 160 -7.44 8.75 5.39
CA ALA A 160 -6.24 8.56 6.19
C ALA A 160 -5.57 7.19 5.93
N ARG A 161 -6.36 6.13 5.74
CA ARG A 161 -5.87 4.80 5.32
C ARG A 161 -5.28 4.85 3.90
N SER A 162 -5.94 5.55 2.96
CA SER A 162 -5.43 5.67 1.59
C SER A 162 -4.09 6.41 1.51
N LEU A 163 -3.87 7.36 2.41
CA LEU A 163 -2.61 8.09 2.57
C LEU A 163 -1.59 7.34 3.46
N ARG A 164 -1.92 6.13 3.94
CA ARG A 164 -1.12 5.32 4.88
C ARG A 164 -0.79 6.04 6.19
N VAL A 165 -1.54 7.07 6.57
CA VAL A 165 -1.36 7.81 7.83
C VAL A 165 -1.77 6.97 9.04
N ILE A 166 -2.71 6.03 8.84
CA ILE A 166 -3.14 5.02 9.82
C ILE A 166 -3.12 3.61 9.23
N GLU A 167 -3.00 2.60 10.09
CA GLU A 167 -2.74 1.19 9.70
C GLU A 167 -4.00 0.34 9.57
N GLY A 168 -5.16 0.89 9.89
CA GLY A 168 -6.45 0.25 9.62
C GLY A 168 -7.05 -0.50 10.81
N LYS A 169 -6.30 -0.65 11.91
CA LYS A 169 -6.79 -1.14 13.21
C LYS A 169 -7.73 -0.14 13.88
N GLU A 170 -7.62 1.14 13.53
CA GLU A 170 -8.43 2.23 14.07
C GLU A 170 -9.85 2.20 13.48
N THR A 171 -10.84 2.38 14.35
CA THR A 171 -12.27 2.29 14.03
C THR A 171 -12.93 3.66 13.90
N GLY A 172 -12.29 4.70 14.45
CA GLY A 172 -12.75 6.09 14.49
C GLY A 172 -13.13 6.51 15.91
N PRO A 173 -14.09 5.84 16.57
CA PRO A 173 -14.50 6.18 17.93
C PRO A 173 -13.49 5.83 19.04
N ASP A 174 -12.46 5.05 18.73
CA ASP A 174 -11.39 4.67 19.67
C ASP A 174 -10.61 5.90 20.19
N LEU A 175 -10.33 5.90 21.50
CA LEU A 175 -9.57 6.96 22.14
C LEU A 175 -8.09 6.87 21.75
N VAL A 176 -7.48 8.03 21.51
CA VAL A 176 -6.11 8.08 20.99
C VAL A 176 -5.10 8.37 22.10
N ALA A 177 -4.15 7.45 22.24
CA ALA A 177 -2.94 7.63 23.03
C ALA A 177 -1.94 8.55 22.30
N ARG A 178 -1.10 9.26 23.06
CA ARG A 178 -0.08 10.18 22.53
C ARG A 178 0.84 9.55 21.49
N GLN A 179 1.18 8.27 21.67
CA GLN A 179 2.01 7.52 20.73
C GLN A 179 1.38 7.40 19.34
N LEU A 180 0.09 7.05 19.27
CA LEU A 180 -0.63 6.89 18.01
C LEU A 180 -0.85 8.26 17.35
N PHE A 181 -1.17 9.29 18.15
CA PHE A 181 -1.23 10.66 17.63
C PHE A 181 0.09 11.10 17.02
N ALA A 182 1.23 10.82 17.69
CA ALA A 182 2.54 11.18 17.20
C ALA A 182 2.82 10.53 15.83
N GLN A 183 2.46 9.25 15.69
CA GLN A 183 2.58 8.54 14.41
C GLN A 183 1.70 9.17 13.32
N ILE A 184 0.42 9.44 13.62
CA ILE A 184 -0.53 10.06 12.68
C ILE A 184 0.01 11.41 12.20
N MET A 185 0.42 12.27 13.12
CA MET A 185 0.94 13.61 12.80
C MET A 185 2.23 13.53 11.99
N ALA A 186 3.17 12.66 12.38
CA ALA A 186 4.42 12.48 11.67
C ALA A 186 4.20 11.99 10.23
N ARG A 187 3.43 10.91 10.04
CA ARG A 187 3.08 10.42 8.70
C ARG A 187 2.32 11.47 7.87
N SER A 188 1.43 12.23 8.50
CA SER A 188 0.71 13.32 7.80
C SER A 188 1.65 14.43 7.32
N LEU A 189 2.64 14.81 8.12
CA LEU A 189 3.67 15.78 7.75
C LEU A 189 4.52 15.26 6.59
N VAL A 190 4.90 13.98 6.61
CA VAL A 190 5.66 13.35 5.53
C VAL A 190 4.83 13.30 4.23
N VAL A 191 3.56 12.92 4.30
CA VAL A 191 2.64 12.94 3.14
C VAL A 191 2.50 14.35 2.58
N TYR A 192 2.36 15.35 3.44
CA TYR A 192 2.22 16.74 3.03
C TYR A 192 3.49 17.31 2.39
N ASP A 193 4.67 16.97 2.91
CA ASP A 193 5.95 17.45 2.37
C ASP A 193 6.38 16.67 1.11
N ALA A 194 5.89 15.44 0.87
CA ALA A 194 6.07 14.79 -0.42
C ALA A 194 5.48 15.61 -1.60
N GLU A 195 4.52 16.49 -1.31
CA GLU A 195 3.96 17.46 -2.26
C GLU A 195 4.66 18.84 -2.25
N ALA A 196 5.60 19.09 -1.32
CA ALA A 196 6.34 20.34 -1.15
C ALA A 196 7.86 20.10 -0.88
N PRO A 197 8.78 20.48 -1.78
CA PRO A 197 10.13 19.90 -1.89
C PRO A 197 11.18 20.28 -0.81
N ALA A 198 10.80 20.61 0.43
CA ALA A 198 11.70 21.24 1.41
C ALA A 198 12.42 20.25 2.34
N PHE A 199 11.94 19.02 2.55
CA PHE A 199 12.54 18.06 3.49
C PHE A 199 12.69 16.63 2.94
N SER A 200 12.65 16.43 1.61
CA SER A 200 12.79 15.10 1.01
C SER A 200 14.23 14.55 1.10
N SER A 201 14.57 13.86 2.19
CA SER A 201 15.53 12.76 2.11
C SER A 201 14.73 11.46 2.01
N ALA A 202 14.89 10.73 0.90
CA ALA A 202 14.25 9.45 0.62
C ALA A 202 14.32 8.43 1.79
N THR A 203 15.34 8.55 2.65
CA THR A 203 15.53 7.73 3.85
C THR A 203 14.39 7.86 4.88
N MET A 204 13.79 9.04 5.05
CA MET A 204 12.75 9.26 6.07
C MET A 204 11.37 8.78 5.60
N TYR A 205 11.12 8.79 4.29
CA TYR A 205 9.88 8.25 3.72
C TYR A 205 9.86 6.71 3.85
N ASP A 206 10.99 6.05 3.60
CA ASP A 206 11.15 4.62 3.80
C ASP A 206 11.00 4.26 5.29
N ASP A 207 11.61 4.99 6.23
CA ASP A 207 11.49 4.69 7.67
C ASP A 207 10.06 4.87 8.25
N PHE A 208 9.22 5.75 7.67
CA PHE A 208 7.86 6.02 8.17
C PHE A 208 6.76 5.14 7.57
N PHE A 209 7.01 4.62 6.36
CA PHE A 209 6.06 3.84 5.57
C PHE A 209 6.55 2.42 5.25
N THR A 210 7.71 2.00 5.77
CA THR A 210 8.10 0.59 5.83
C THR A 210 7.17 -0.18 6.77
N ALA A 211 6.82 -1.39 6.31
CA ALA A 211 6.05 -2.48 6.92
C ALA A 211 5.11 -2.13 8.11
N VAL A 212 3.83 -2.44 7.92
CA VAL A 212 2.92 -2.68 9.05
C VAL A 212 3.59 -3.70 9.97
N ASP A 213 3.86 -3.35 11.22
CA ASP A 213 4.29 -4.30 12.24
C ASP A 213 3.14 -5.28 12.47
N ILE A 214 3.20 -6.41 11.77
CA ILE A 214 2.40 -7.58 12.09
C ILE A 214 2.77 -7.95 13.53
N THR A 215 1.78 -8.22 14.38
CA THR A 215 1.97 -8.65 15.77
C THR A 215 1.34 -10.01 16.00
N ALA A 216 1.64 -10.65 17.14
CA ALA A 216 1.03 -11.94 17.48
C ALA A 216 -0.50 -11.95 17.49
N ASP A 217 -1.13 -10.81 17.78
CA ASP A 217 -2.59 -10.68 17.78
C ASP A 217 -3.19 -10.60 16.36
N ASP A 218 -2.36 -10.37 15.33
CA ASP A 218 -2.76 -10.33 13.93
C ASP A 218 -2.68 -11.71 13.24
N CYS A 219 -2.12 -12.72 13.91
CA CYS A 219 -1.94 -14.07 13.36
C CYS A 219 -3.23 -14.88 13.40
N GLN A 220 -3.54 -15.57 12.30
CA GLN A 220 -4.74 -16.38 12.20
C GLN A 220 -4.58 -17.72 12.93
N VAL A 221 -5.70 -18.44 13.13
CA VAL A 221 -5.69 -19.75 13.80
C VAL A 221 -4.80 -20.72 13.00
N GLY A 222 -3.70 -21.18 13.63
CA GLY A 222 -2.69 -22.05 13.00
C GLY A 222 -1.37 -21.35 12.66
N GLU A 223 -1.30 -20.03 12.84
CA GLU A 223 -0.09 -19.22 12.69
C GLU A 223 0.47 -18.83 14.07
N TYR A 224 1.80 -18.74 14.16
CA TYR A 224 2.51 -18.09 15.26
C TYR A 224 3.28 -16.88 14.73
N TYR A 225 3.51 -15.90 15.59
CA TYR A 225 4.30 -14.74 15.24
C TYR A 225 5.78 -15.04 15.39
N ASP A 226 6.53 -14.89 14.30
CA ASP A 226 7.99 -15.02 14.29
C ASP A 226 8.60 -13.64 14.58
N GLU A 227 9.16 -13.49 15.78
CA GLU A 227 9.76 -12.23 16.24
C GLU A 227 11.04 -11.86 15.46
N GLU A 228 11.72 -12.83 14.83
CA GLU A 228 12.93 -12.58 14.04
C GLU A 228 12.57 -12.14 12.61
N ALA A 229 11.50 -12.70 12.05
CA ALA A 229 10.99 -12.37 10.71
C ALA A 229 9.96 -11.23 10.70
N GLY A 230 9.43 -10.82 11.85
CA GLY A 230 8.45 -9.74 11.99
C GLY A 230 7.11 -10.03 11.30
N THR A 231 6.68 -11.30 11.25
CA THR A 231 5.49 -11.73 10.49
C THR A 231 4.80 -12.94 11.12
N CYS A 232 3.58 -13.24 10.68
CA CYS A 232 2.86 -14.47 11.04
C CYS A 232 3.34 -15.62 10.15
N VAL A 233 3.81 -16.68 10.78
CA VAL A 233 4.34 -17.89 10.16
C VAL A 233 3.47 -19.07 10.60
N LEU A 234 3.15 -20.00 9.69
CA LEU A 234 2.37 -21.18 10.07
C LEU A 234 3.17 -22.06 11.05
N ASP A 235 2.52 -22.54 12.11
CA ASP A 235 3.14 -23.50 13.02
C ASP A 235 3.20 -24.89 12.37
N CYS A 236 4.31 -25.15 11.67
CA CYS A 236 4.57 -26.45 11.04
C CYS A 236 4.80 -27.60 12.03
N SER A 237 4.65 -27.37 13.35
CA SER A 237 4.61 -28.44 14.35
C SER A 237 3.21 -29.05 14.53
N ILE A 238 2.17 -28.45 13.93
CA ILE A 238 0.80 -28.97 13.89
C ILE A 238 0.61 -29.78 12.60
N ASP A 239 0.37 -31.08 12.75
CA ASP A 239 0.35 -32.13 11.72
C ASP A 239 -0.22 -31.71 10.33
N GLY A 240 0.63 -31.81 9.29
CA GLY A 240 0.25 -31.96 7.88
C GLY A 240 -0.01 -30.69 7.07
N GLN A 241 -0.25 -29.53 7.70
CA GLN A 241 -0.69 -28.34 6.97
C GLN A 241 0.41 -27.67 6.12
N CYS A 242 1.66 -27.69 6.59
CA CYS A 242 2.80 -27.25 5.78
C CYS A 242 3.13 -28.25 4.66
N ASP A 243 2.88 -29.55 4.88
CA ASP A 243 3.09 -30.58 3.86
C ASP A 243 2.04 -30.48 2.75
N GLU A 244 0.77 -30.19 3.09
CA GLU A 244 -0.33 -30.00 2.13
C GLU A 244 -0.13 -28.72 1.29
N ASN A 245 0.17 -27.58 1.91
CA ASN A 245 0.40 -26.33 1.16
C ASN A 245 1.68 -26.42 0.30
N GLN A 246 2.73 -27.08 0.81
CA GLN A 246 3.94 -27.32 0.04
C GLN A 246 3.67 -28.27 -1.13
N GLN A 247 2.92 -29.35 -0.91
CA GLN A 247 2.48 -30.26 -1.97
C GLN A 247 1.65 -29.52 -3.03
N ALA A 248 0.65 -28.72 -2.62
CA ALA A 248 -0.17 -27.94 -3.55
C ALA A 248 0.68 -26.94 -4.34
N THR A 249 1.66 -26.31 -3.69
CA THR A 249 2.62 -25.42 -4.37
C THR A 249 3.52 -26.17 -5.35
N ASP A 250 3.98 -27.37 -5.00
CA ASP A 250 4.82 -28.22 -5.86
C ASP A 250 4.01 -28.78 -7.05
N GLU A 251 2.74 -29.11 -6.86
CA GLU A 251 1.81 -29.51 -7.92
C GLU A 251 1.54 -28.36 -8.90
N LEU A 252 1.30 -27.15 -8.39
CA LEU A 252 1.21 -25.94 -9.19
C LEU A 252 2.50 -25.67 -9.98
N LEU A 253 3.65 -25.74 -9.31
CA LEU A 253 4.95 -25.52 -9.96
C LEU A 253 5.18 -26.52 -11.09
N ALA A 254 4.85 -27.79 -10.88
CA ALA A 254 4.95 -28.82 -11.92
C ALA A 254 4.04 -28.51 -13.12
N GLN A 255 2.86 -27.93 -12.88
CA GLN A 255 1.97 -27.47 -13.94
C GLN A 255 2.59 -26.30 -14.72
N VAL A 256 3.06 -25.25 -14.04
CA VAL A 256 3.71 -24.07 -14.67
C VAL A 256 4.94 -24.49 -15.48
N GLU A 257 5.78 -25.37 -14.94
CA GLU A 257 6.99 -25.86 -15.63
C GLU A 257 6.68 -26.78 -16.83
N SER A 258 5.49 -27.40 -16.83
CA SER A 258 5.00 -28.21 -17.95
C SER A 258 4.18 -27.42 -18.98
N GLY A 259 3.70 -26.24 -18.60
CA GLY A 259 2.88 -25.35 -19.41
C GLY A 259 3.69 -24.71 -20.52
N THR A 260 3.44 -25.15 -21.75
CA THR A 260 4.09 -24.62 -22.95
C THR A 260 3.20 -23.64 -23.73
N SER A 261 2.03 -23.23 -23.21
CA SER A 261 1.09 -22.43 -23.99
C SER A 261 1.40 -20.94 -23.88
N PHE A 262 1.74 -20.34 -25.03
CA PHE A 262 1.57 -18.91 -25.25
C PHE A 262 0.06 -18.61 -25.22
N ALA A 263 -0.49 -18.24 -24.06
CA ALA A 263 -1.83 -17.66 -24.05
C ALA A 263 -1.74 -16.29 -24.78
N GLU A 264 -2.64 -16.02 -25.72
CA GLU A 264 -2.60 -14.77 -26.49
C GLU A 264 -2.81 -13.55 -25.57
N HIS A 265 -2.00 -12.51 -25.77
CA HIS A 265 -2.25 -11.16 -25.24
C HIS A 265 -3.53 -10.59 -25.83
N ALA A 266 -4.67 -10.90 -25.20
CA ALA A 266 -5.95 -10.33 -25.57
C ALA A 266 -6.62 -9.70 -24.35
N LYS A 267 -7.18 -8.50 -24.53
CA LYS A 267 -8.20 -8.00 -23.61
C LYS A 267 -9.36 -8.96 -23.69
N ALA A 268 -9.92 -9.36 -22.55
CA ALA A 268 -11.13 -10.17 -22.50
C ALA A 268 -12.21 -9.57 -23.43
N ASP A 269 -12.52 -10.29 -24.50
CA ASP A 269 -13.65 -10.04 -25.39
C ASP A 269 -14.79 -11.01 -25.01
N GLY A 270 -16.04 -10.69 -25.37
CA GLY A 270 -17.17 -11.58 -25.05
C GLY A 270 -17.58 -11.56 -23.56
N ILE A 271 -17.53 -10.38 -22.93
CA ILE A 271 -17.96 -10.19 -21.53
C ILE A 271 -19.38 -10.75 -21.31
N LEU A 272 -19.49 -11.69 -20.36
CA LEU A 272 -20.73 -12.34 -19.94
C LEU A 272 -21.36 -11.62 -18.75
N ALA A 273 -20.54 -11.11 -17.82
CA ALA A 273 -20.98 -10.36 -16.66
C ALA A 273 -19.93 -9.33 -16.20
N GLU A 274 -20.41 -8.23 -15.64
CA GLU A 274 -19.58 -7.16 -15.08
C GLU A 274 -20.00 -6.87 -13.64
N TYR A 275 -19.01 -6.74 -12.76
CA TYR A 275 -19.19 -6.45 -11.35
C TYR A 275 -18.31 -5.27 -10.95
N THR A 276 -18.87 -4.36 -10.15
CA THR A 276 -18.06 -3.41 -9.38
C THR A 276 -17.54 -4.12 -8.14
N VAL A 277 -16.29 -3.85 -7.77
CA VAL A 277 -15.64 -4.39 -6.57
C VAL A 277 -15.62 -3.31 -5.50
N GLU A 278 -16.39 -3.48 -4.44
CA GLU A 278 -16.44 -2.55 -3.30
C GLU A 278 -16.24 -3.33 -1.99
N ASP A 279 -15.18 -3.00 -1.23
CA ASP A 279 -14.83 -3.68 0.03
C ASP A 279 -14.85 -5.22 -0.09
N ASP A 280 -14.26 -5.73 -1.17
CA ASP A 280 -14.20 -7.16 -1.50
C ASP A 280 -15.53 -7.83 -1.84
N ARG A 281 -16.56 -7.04 -2.18
CA ARG A 281 -17.86 -7.53 -2.59
C ARG A 281 -18.14 -7.18 -4.03
N LEU A 282 -18.69 -8.16 -4.75
CA LEU A 282 -19.17 -7.98 -6.11
C LEU A 282 -20.56 -7.37 -6.12
N SER A 283 -20.73 -6.29 -6.89
CA SER A 283 -22.00 -5.60 -7.10
C SER A 283 -22.32 -5.48 -8.59
N PRO A 284 -23.50 -5.91 -9.07
CA PRO A 284 -24.58 -6.57 -8.31
C PRO A 284 -24.15 -7.95 -7.78
N THR A 285 -24.93 -8.55 -6.87
CA THR A 285 -24.62 -9.87 -6.30
C THR A 285 -24.30 -10.89 -7.40
N ALA A 286 -23.11 -11.48 -7.33
CA ALA A 286 -22.61 -12.38 -8.36
C ALA A 286 -23.28 -13.76 -8.32
N ALA A 287 -23.23 -14.46 -9.45
CA ALA A 287 -23.56 -15.87 -9.50
C ALA A 287 -22.56 -16.68 -8.65
N ALA A 288 -22.97 -17.84 -8.14
CA ALA A 288 -22.15 -18.61 -7.20
C ALA A 288 -20.76 -19.01 -7.78
N ALA A 289 -20.70 -19.36 -9.07
CA ALA A 289 -19.44 -19.68 -9.75
C ALA A 289 -18.52 -18.46 -9.87
N HIS A 290 -19.06 -17.30 -10.24
CA HIS A 290 -18.32 -16.05 -10.36
C HIS A 290 -17.80 -15.57 -9.00
N GLU A 291 -18.63 -15.65 -7.98
CA GLU A 291 -18.23 -15.36 -6.60
C GLU A 291 -17.13 -16.33 -6.15
N ALA A 292 -17.23 -17.63 -6.47
CA ALA A 292 -16.20 -18.59 -6.10
C ALA A 292 -14.83 -18.30 -6.77
N MET A 293 -14.83 -17.92 -8.05
CA MET A 293 -13.61 -17.50 -8.76
C MET A 293 -13.02 -16.20 -8.18
N TRP A 294 -13.86 -15.21 -7.91
CA TRP A 294 -13.41 -13.99 -7.21
C TRP A 294 -12.86 -14.30 -5.83
N GLN A 295 -13.54 -15.15 -5.06
CA GLN A 295 -13.10 -15.53 -3.73
C GLN A 295 -11.78 -16.31 -3.74
N LEU A 296 -11.47 -17.06 -4.80
CA LEU A 296 -10.13 -17.66 -4.95
C LEU A 296 -9.06 -16.56 -5.00
N PHE A 297 -9.21 -15.58 -5.89
CA PHE A 297 -8.30 -14.43 -5.97
C PHE A 297 -8.24 -13.64 -4.65
N ALA A 298 -9.41 -13.36 -4.08
CA ALA A 298 -9.57 -12.57 -2.87
C ALA A 298 -8.93 -13.20 -1.64
N ASN A 299 -8.94 -14.54 -1.59
CA ASN A 299 -8.29 -15.31 -0.55
C ASN A 299 -6.77 -15.34 -0.75
N LEU A 300 -6.27 -15.43 -1.98
CA LEU A 300 -4.84 -15.47 -2.27
C LEU A 300 -4.15 -14.12 -2.00
N ILE A 301 -4.78 -13.01 -2.40
CA ILE A 301 -4.17 -11.68 -2.37
C ILE A 301 -4.74 -10.83 -1.20
N PRO A 302 -3.89 -10.25 -0.33
CA PRO A 302 -4.34 -9.37 0.75
C PRO A 302 -5.20 -8.21 0.25
N LEU A 303 -6.22 -7.83 1.03
CA LEU A 303 -7.16 -6.77 0.66
C LEU A 303 -6.45 -5.44 0.33
N ASP A 304 -5.40 -5.08 1.08
CA ASP A 304 -4.61 -3.87 0.85
C ASP A 304 -3.83 -3.89 -0.47
N GLN A 305 -3.47 -5.06 -0.97
CA GLN A 305 -2.74 -5.20 -2.23
C GLN A 305 -3.63 -5.18 -3.48
N ARG A 306 -4.95 -5.43 -3.33
CA ARG A 306 -5.90 -5.48 -4.45
C ARG A 306 -6.92 -4.33 -4.50
N LYS A 307 -6.73 -3.26 -3.73
CA LYS A 307 -7.61 -2.06 -3.74
C LYS A 307 -7.62 -1.30 -5.07
N ASP A 308 -6.65 -1.54 -5.92
CA ASP A 308 -6.62 -0.94 -7.25
C ASP A 308 -7.49 -1.69 -8.25
N ILE A 309 -7.98 -2.89 -7.91
CA ILE A 309 -8.98 -3.61 -8.71
C ILE A 309 -10.36 -3.12 -8.31
N VAL A 310 -11.01 -2.41 -9.23
CA VAL A 310 -12.30 -1.72 -9.01
C VAL A 310 -13.47 -2.38 -9.74
N ALA A 311 -13.16 -3.30 -10.67
CA ALA A 311 -14.15 -4.09 -11.36
C ALA A 311 -13.64 -5.52 -11.58
N TYR A 312 -14.59 -6.44 -11.63
CA TYR A 312 -14.38 -7.84 -11.93
C TYR A 312 -15.31 -8.24 -13.08
N HIS A 313 -14.73 -8.74 -14.17
CA HIS A 313 -15.47 -9.20 -15.33
C HIS A 313 -15.40 -10.71 -15.42
N VAL A 314 -16.50 -11.30 -15.90
CA VAL A 314 -16.53 -12.70 -16.32
C VAL A 314 -16.78 -12.71 -17.82
N PHE A 315 -15.95 -13.43 -18.56
CA PHE A 315 -16.02 -13.52 -20.01
C PHE A 315 -15.95 -14.97 -20.46
N THR A 316 -16.04 -15.20 -21.76
CA THR A 316 -15.54 -16.45 -22.34
C THR A 316 -15.13 -16.27 -23.79
N ASP A 317 -14.04 -16.92 -24.19
CA ASP A 317 -13.64 -17.04 -25.59
C ASP A 317 -13.79 -18.47 -26.17
N GLY A 318 -14.14 -19.44 -25.32
CA GLY A 318 -14.22 -20.85 -25.65
C GLY A 318 -13.37 -21.67 -24.66
N PRO A 319 -13.18 -22.97 -24.91
CA PRO A 319 -12.26 -23.78 -24.12
C PRO A 319 -10.80 -23.58 -24.53
N ASP A 320 -9.90 -23.73 -23.55
CA ASP A 320 -8.44 -23.83 -23.69
C ASP A 320 -7.73 -22.55 -24.23
N ASN A 321 -8.26 -21.33 -23.98
CA ASN A 321 -7.58 -20.08 -24.38
C ASN A 321 -7.31 -19.15 -23.19
N LEU A 322 -7.79 -17.90 -23.20
CA LEU A 322 -7.42 -16.89 -22.20
C LEU A 322 -8.14 -17.18 -20.87
N LEU A 323 -7.43 -17.67 -19.86
CA LEU A 323 -8.04 -17.99 -18.57
C LEU A 323 -8.34 -16.74 -17.70
N ALA A 324 -7.47 -15.74 -17.71
CA ALA A 324 -7.69 -14.47 -17.03
C ALA A 324 -6.87 -13.35 -17.68
N SER A 325 -7.25 -12.10 -17.43
CA SER A 325 -6.50 -10.92 -17.82
C SER A 325 -6.77 -9.74 -16.88
N VAL A 326 -5.80 -8.84 -16.75
CA VAL A 326 -6.03 -7.51 -16.19
C VAL A 326 -5.94 -6.41 -17.24
N SER A 327 -6.74 -5.36 -17.05
CA SER A 327 -6.70 -4.17 -17.89
C SER A 327 -7.02 -2.91 -17.10
N LEU A 328 -6.60 -1.74 -17.60
CA LEU A 328 -7.01 -0.47 -17.01
C LEU A 328 -8.51 -0.25 -17.18
N SER A 329 -9.14 0.31 -16.16
CA SER A 329 -10.56 0.67 -16.18
C SER A 329 -10.79 1.86 -17.12
N ASP A 330 -11.73 1.70 -18.05
CA ASP A 330 -12.17 2.79 -18.94
C ASP A 330 -12.80 3.97 -18.16
N LEU A 331 -13.34 3.69 -16.95
CA LEU A 331 -13.96 4.70 -16.08
C LEU A 331 -12.95 5.35 -15.12
N MET A 332 -11.95 4.59 -14.69
CA MET A 332 -10.89 5.03 -13.78
C MET A 332 -9.53 4.62 -14.35
N PRO A 333 -8.92 5.41 -15.24
CA PRO A 333 -7.75 5.00 -16.06
C PRO A 333 -6.44 4.72 -15.31
N THR A 334 -6.47 4.70 -13.98
CA THR A 334 -5.36 4.36 -13.08
C THR A 334 -5.72 3.21 -12.13
N LYS A 335 -6.88 2.59 -12.35
CA LYS A 335 -7.42 1.45 -11.62
C LYS A 335 -7.61 0.29 -12.58
N TRP A 336 -7.72 -0.90 -12.03
CA TRP A 336 -7.64 -2.16 -12.75
C TRP A 336 -8.98 -2.89 -12.75
N VAL A 337 -9.16 -3.66 -13.81
CA VAL A 337 -10.25 -4.61 -13.99
C VAL A 337 -9.62 -5.99 -14.09
N LEU A 338 -10.03 -6.91 -13.22
CA LEU A 338 -9.67 -8.33 -13.33
C LEU A 338 -10.77 -9.04 -14.13
N SER A 339 -10.39 -9.79 -15.17
CA SER A 339 -11.31 -10.57 -15.99
C SER A 339 -10.94 -12.04 -15.89
N VAL A 340 -11.93 -12.94 -15.72
CA VAL A 340 -11.71 -14.39 -15.65
C VAL A 340 -12.68 -15.10 -16.60
N ASP A 341 -12.19 -16.08 -17.35
CA ASP A 341 -13.01 -16.90 -18.25
C ASP A 341 -13.81 -17.93 -17.44
N GLU A 342 -15.14 -17.94 -17.60
CA GLU A 342 -15.98 -18.93 -16.93
C GLU A 342 -15.74 -20.35 -17.46
N THR A 343 -15.55 -20.54 -18.77
CA THR A 343 -15.41 -21.85 -19.42
C THR A 343 -14.12 -22.55 -18.99
N ASP A 344 -13.04 -21.78 -18.84
CA ASP A 344 -11.74 -22.33 -18.41
C ASP A 344 -11.57 -22.24 -16.88
N GLY A 345 -12.29 -21.35 -16.21
CA GLY A 345 -12.25 -21.17 -14.76
C GLY A 345 -13.02 -22.22 -13.97
N VAL A 346 -14.00 -22.91 -14.57
CA VAL A 346 -14.80 -23.97 -13.91
C VAL A 346 -14.88 -25.26 -14.72
N ASP A 347 -14.89 -26.41 -14.04
CA ASP A 347 -15.07 -27.71 -14.66
C ASP A 347 -16.52 -27.93 -15.15
N ALA A 348 -16.76 -29.02 -15.87
CA ALA A 348 -18.09 -29.38 -16.37
C ALA A 348 -19.16 -29.61 -15.26
N SER A 349 -18.74 -29.70 -14.00
CA SER A 349 -19.61 -29.82 -12.82
C SER A 349 -19.82 -28.48 -12.11
N GLY A 350 -19.20 -27.40 -12.59
CA GLY A 350 -19.25 -26.05 -12.02
C GLY A 350 -18.29 -25.83 -10.84
N ASN A 351 -17.30 -26.70 -10.64
CA ASN A 351 -16.26 -26.49 -9.62
C ASN A 351 -15.12 -25.65 -10.19
N VAL A 352 -14.61 -24.70 -9.42
CA VAL A 352 -13.47 -23.87 -9.83
C VAL A 352 -12.23 -24.74 -10.07
N GLN A 353 -11.54 -24.55 -11.19
CA GLN A 353 -10.26 -25.18 -11.50
C GLN A 353 -9.12 -24.48 -10.74
N THR A 354 -9.05 -24.73 -9.43
CA THR A 354 -8.20 -23.96 -8.50
C THR A 354 -6.72 -23.94 -8.88
N ALA A 355 -6.17 -25.04 -9.40
CA ALA A 355 -4.75 -25.09 -9.76
C ALA A 355 -4.42 -24.14 -10.93
N ALA A 356 -5.03 -24.35 -12.10
CA ALA A 356 -4.83 -23.50 -13.27
C ALA A 356 -5.14 -22.03 -12.99
N LEU A 357 -6.26 -21.77 -12.31
CA LEU A 357 -6.67 -20.39 -12.02
C LEU A 357 -5.75 -19.71 -11.00
N THR A 358 -5.17 -20.44 -10.03
CA THR A 358 -4.24 -19.84 -9.06
C THR A 358 -2.98 -19.31 -9.74
N GLU A 359 -2.38 -20.09 -10.64
CA GLU A 359 -1.20 -19.65 -11.41
C GLU A 359 -1.48 -18.36 -12.20
N THR A 360 -2.54 -18.37 -13.00
CA THR A 360 -2.89 -17.22 -13.84
C THR A 360 -3.25 -16.01 -12.99
N LEU A 361 -3.98 -16.18 -11.88
CA LEU A 361 -4.29 -15.07 -10.98
C LEU A 361 -3.05 -14.44 -10.32
N LEU A 362 -2.01 -15.24 -10.03
CA LEU A 362 -0.74 -14.71 -9.53
C LEU A 362 0.00 -13.90 -10.59
N HIS A 363 -0.01 -14.39 -11.84
CA HIS A 363 0.52 -13.68 -12.99
C HIS A 363 -0.20 -12.34 -13.19
N GLU A 364 -1.53 -12.36 -13.27
CA GLU A 364 -2.34 -11.15 -13.47
C GLU A 364 -2.19 -10.14 -12.34
N PHE A 365 -2.08 -10.62 -11.10
CA PHE A 365 -1.78 -9.76 -9.96
C PHE A 365 -0.42 -9.07 -10.08
N ALA A 366 0.57 -9.73 -10.70
CA ALA A 366 1.89 -9.16 -10.88
C ALA A 366 1.87 -7.93 -11.78
N HIS A 367 1.08 -7.94 -12.85
CA HIS A 367 0.80 -6.75 -13.65
C HIS A 367 0.23 -5.61 -12.79
N VAL A 368 -0.77 -5.89 -11.97
CA VAL A 368 -1.41 -4.86 -11.12
C VAL A 368 -0.38 -4.18 -10.21
N PHE A 369 0.42 -4.92 -9.44
CA PHE A 369 1.31 -4.26 -8.47
C PHE A 369 2.57 -3.65 -9.10
N THR A 370 3.02 -4.14 -10.27
CA THR A 370 4.20 -3.61 -10.99
C THR A 370 3.86 -2.46 -11.92
N LEU A 371 2.58 -2.30 -12.29
CA LEU A 371 2.11 -1.28 -13.21
C LEU A 371 1.10 -0.29 -12.59
N ARG A 372 0.82 -0.34 -11.28
CA ARG A 372 -0.11 0.60 -10.58
C ARG A 372 0.45 2.03 -10.35
N ILE A 373 -0.40 2.89 -9.78
CA ILE A 373 0.03 4.17 -9.18
C ILE A 373 1.17 3.92 -8.18
N GLY A 374 2.23 4.74 -8.29
CA GLY A 374 3.46 4.57 -7.51
C GLY A 374 4.51 3.69 -8.21
N GLN A 375 4.14 3.01 -9.30
CA GLN A 375 5.08 2.41 -10.26
C GLN A 375 5.12 3.19 -11.57
N LEU A 376 3.99 3.66 -12.07
CA LEU A 376 3.91 4.35 -13.35
C LEU A 376 3.45 5.82 -13.24
N ARG A 377 3.81 6.61 -14.25
CA ARG A 377 3.13 7.87 -14.62
C ARG A 377 2.33 7.65 -15.90
N TYR A 378 1.00 7.68 -15.79
CA TYR A 378 0.06 7.40 -16.88
C TYR A 378 -0.16 8.60 -17.83
N ASP A 379 0.13 9.82 -17.38
CA ASP A 379 -0.15 11.06 -18.13
C ASP A 379 1.06 11.62 -18.88
N ALA A 380 2.19 10.90 -18.85
CA ALA A 380 3.44 11.35 -19.44
C ALA A 380 3.42 11.16 -20.98
N PRO A 381 3.68 12.22 -21.77
CA PRO A 381 3.64 12.13 -23.24
C PRO A 381 4.87 11.42 -23.83
N THR A 382 5.96 11.34 -23.07
CA THR A 382 7.18 10.60 -23.43
C THR A 382 7.84 10.04 -22.17
N CYS A 383 8.47 8.89 -22.30
CA CYS A 383 9.17 8.24 -21.20
C CYS A 383 10.67 8.53 -21.23
N ALA A 384 11.20 9.01 -20.10
CA ALA A 384 12.65 9.07 -19.86
C ALA A 384 13.22 7.72 -19.37
N THR A 385 12.34 6.87 -18.89
CA THR A 385 12.51 5.50 -18.41
C THR A 385 11.83 4.54 -19.38
N TYR A 386 11.71 3.26 -19.01
CA TYR A 386 10.93 2.29 -19.77
C TYR A 386 9.46 2.72 -19.87
N ASP A 387 8.97 2.81 -21.09
CA ASP A 387 7.55 2.90 -21.41
C ASP A 387 6.97 1.49 -21.25
N THR A 388 5.82 1.33 -20.61
CA THR A 388 5.19 0.00 -20.43
C THR A 388 4.07 -0.26 -21.44
N GLY A 389 3.58 0.78 -22.13
CA GLY A 389 2.33 0.74 -22.88
C GLY A 389 1.18 1.39 -22.10
N GLU A 390 1.09 1.10 -20.80
CA GLU A 390 0.13 1.71 -19.86
C GLU A 390 0.61 3.07 -19.36
N GLY A 391 1.92 3.24 -19.21
CA GLY A 391 2.54 4.49 -18.76
C GLY A 391 4.05 4.41 -18.62
N CYS A 392 4.66 5.53 -18.24
CA CYS A 392 6.11 5.59 -18.05
C CYS A 392 6.49 5.10 -16.65
N ALA A 393 7.39 4.11 -16.58
CA ALA A 393 7.86 3.60 -15.31
C ALA A 393 8.59 4.68 -14.48
N LEU A 394 8.36 4.73 -13.18
CA LEU A 394 9.10 5.61 -12.28
C LEU A 394 10.53 5.08 -12.07
N PRO A 395 11.50 5.94 -11.73
CA PRO A 395 12.88 5.51 -11.47
C PRO A 395 13.02 4.44 -10.38
N GLU A 396 12.07 4.39 -9.44
CA GLU A 396 12.06 3.40 -8.36
C GLU A 396 11.20 2.18 -8.63
N ALA A 397 10.47 2.16 -9.75
CA ALA A 397 9.54 1.09 -10.09
C ALA A 397 10.24 -0.26 -10.28
N TYR A 398 9.60 -1.34 -9.84
CA TYR A 398 10.11 -2.70 -9.99
C TYR A 398 10.35 -3.04 -11.46
N ILE A 399 9.37 -2.75 -12.33
CA ILE A 399 9.47 -2.99 -13.77
C ILE A 399 10.67 -2.26 -14.40
N TRP A 400 10.97 -1.03 -13.95
CA TRP A 400 12.13 -0.29 -14.45
C TRP A 400 13.45 -0.92 -13.98
N LYS A 401 13.57 -1.21 -12.68
CA LYS A 401 14.76 -1.86 -12.11
C LYS A 401 15.00 -3.24 -12.74
N PHE A 402 13.93 -3.98 -12.99
CA PHE A 402 13.96 -5.28 -13.66
C PHE A 402 14.41 -5.15 -15.13
N TYR A 403 13.80 -4.23 -15.88
CA TYR A 403 14.18 -3.94 -17.27
C TYR A 403 15.66 -3.53 -17.38
N GLN A 404 16.12 -2.64 -16.50
CA GLN A 404 17.52 -2.21 -16.47
C GLN A 404 18.47 -3.38 -16.28
N LYS A 405 18.15 -4.28 -15.36
CA LYS A 405 19.02 -5.41 -14.98
C LYS A 405 19.03 -6.52 -16.02
N PHE A 406 17.88 -6.85 -16.63
CA PHE A 406 17.75 -8.07 -17.43
C PHE A 406 17.49 -7.83 -18.93
N TRP A 407 16.94 -6.69 -19.32
CA TRP A 407 16.50 -6.47 -20.70
C TRP A 407 17.42 -5.56 -21.52
N THR A 408 18.15 -4.62 -20.92
CA THR A 408 18.90 -3.59 -21.67
C THR A 408 19.93 -4.14 -22.66
N THR A 409 20.43 -5.35 -22.45
CA THR A 409 21.41 -6.02 -23.33
C THR A 409 20.77 -6.81 -24.47
N ILE A 410 19.54 -7.31 -24.28
CA ILE A 410 18.83 -8.19 -25.22
C ILE A 410 17.70 -7.48 -25.97
N ALA A 411 17.16 -6.37 -25.45
CA ALA A 411 15.98 -5.67 -25.99
C ALA A 411 16.14 -5.23 -27.46
N LYS A 412 17.36 -4.96 -27.91
CA LYS A 412 17.67 -4.59 -29.30
C LYS A 412 17.37 -5.70 -30.33
N ASP A 413 17.40 -6.96 -29.88
CA ASP A 413 17.19 -8.15 -30.71
C ASP A 413 15.74 -8.65 -30.61
N HIS A 414 14.94 -8.10 -29.68
CA HIS A 414 13.51 -8.36 -29.57
C HIS A 414 12.75 -7.80 -30.79
N PRO A 415 11.64 -8.43 -31.24
CA PRO A 415 10.86 -7.94 -32.39
C PRO A 415 10.40 -6.49 -32.25
N THR A 416 10.03 -6.08 -31.04
CA THR A 416 9.62 -4.70 -30.74
C THR A 416 10.81 -3.75 -30.53
N LYS A 417 12.04 -4.26 -30.51
CA LYS A 417 13.28 -3.51 -30.24
C LYS A 417 13.26 -2.72 -28.92
N GLY A 418 12.54 -3.24 -27.92
CA GLY A 418 12.36 -2.60 -26.62
C GLY A 418 11.29 -1.51 -26.60
N ALA A 419 10.55 -1.30 -27.69
CA ALA A 419 9.35 -0.47 -27.68
C ALA A 419 8.17 -1.27 -27.10
N SER A 420 7.39 -0.62 -26.26
CA SER A 420 6.18 -1.14 -25.62
C SER A 420 4.90 -0.46 -26.13
N ASN A 421 5.05 0.66 -26.83
CA ASN A 421 3.95 1.35 -27.52
C ASN A 421 3.63 0.74 -28.90
N VAL A 422 4.12 -0.48 -29.16
CA VAL A 422 3.81 -1.29 -30.34
C VAL A 422 3.06 -2.53 -29.85
N ALA A 423 2.19 -3.09 -30.70
CA ALA A 423 1.48 -4.31 -30.36
C ALA A 423 2.46 -5.41 -29.92
N ALA A 424 2.05 -6.20 -28.93
CA ALA A 424 2.81 -7.37 -28.51
C ALA A 424 3.10 -8.29 -29.72
N PRO A 425 4.30 -8.86 -29.83
CA PRO A 425 4.64 -9.74 -30.93
C PRO A 425 3.80 -11.02 -30.84
N SER A 426 3.38 -11.55 -31.98
CA SER A 426 2.82 -12.91 -32.06
C SER A 426 3.86 -13.96 -31.63
N GLU A 427 3.39 -15.16 -31.28
CA GLU A 427 4.27 -16.29 -30.93
C GLU A 427 5.33 -16.55 -32.03
N GLU A 428 4.94 -16.51 -33.30
CA GLU A 428 5.85 -16.70 -34.44
C GLU A 428 6.93 -15.61 -34.51
N GLU A 429 6.59 -14.38 -34.14
CA GLU A 429 7.52 -13.25 -34.14
C GLU A 429 8.51 -13.30 -32.97
N VAL A 430 8.08 -13.73 -31.78
CA VAL A 430 8.94 -13.79 -30.58
C VAL A 430 9.79 -15.06 -30.51
N THR A 431 9.35 -16.17 -31.11
CA THR A 431 10.05 -17.46 -31.07
C THR A 431 11.55 -17.36 -31.41
N PRO A 432 11.99 -16.67 -32.49
CA PRO A 432 13.41 -16.54 -32.80
C PRO A 432 14.22 -15.79 -31.75
N PHE A 433 13.60 -14.85 -31.03
CA PHE A 433 14.23 -14.13 -29.93
C PHE A 433 14.36 -15.05 -28.71
N TYR A 434 13.30 -15.79 -28.37
CA TYR A 434 13.34 -16.77 -27.30
C TYR A 434 14.41 -17.84 -27.57
N ASP A 435 14.47 -18.42 -28.77
CA ASP A 435 15.48 -19.43 -29.14
C ASP A 435 16.93 -18.95 -28.92
N MET A 436 17.18 -17.64 -29.06
CA MET A 436 18.50 -17.04 -28.84
C MET A 436 18.84 -16.84 -27.36
N TYR A 437 17.82 -16.61 -26.53
CA TYR A 437 17.95 -16.17 -25.14
C TYR A 437 17.18 -17.06 -24.15
N ALA A 438 16.91 -18.31 -24.52
CA ALA A 438 16.03 -19.21 -23.78
C ALA A 438 16.49 -19.44 -22.33
N ASP A 439 17.80 -19.38 -22.07
CA ASP A 439 18.41 -19.52 -20.74
C ASP A 439 18.20 -18.30 -19.83
N GLN A 440 17.59 -17.24 -20.34
CA GLN A 440 17.27 -16.03 -19.59
C GLN A 440 15.82 -15.94 -19.12
N PHE A 441 14.92 -16.80 -19.60
CA PHE A 441 13.49 -16.70 -19.31
C PHE A 441 12.98 -17.91 -18.52
N VAL A 442 12.05 -17.67 -17.59
CA VAL A 442 11.42 -18.73 -16.80
C VAL A 442 10.50 -19.62 -17.64
N THR A 443 9.90 -19.05 -18.69
CA THR A 443 9.03 -19.69 -19.68
C THR A 443 9.26 -19.06 -21.07
N PRO A 444 8.83 -19.70 -22.17
CA PRO A 444 8.78 -19.05 -23.49
C PRO A 444 7.90 -17.79 -23.51
N TYR A 445 6.79 -17.82 -22.78
CA TYR A 445 5.84 -16.71 -22.71
C TYR A 445 6.43 -15.46 -22.06
N ALA A 446 7.29 -15.61 -21.05
CA ALA A 446 8.05 -14.51 -20.44
C ALA A 446 8.89 -13.69 -21.44
N ALA A 447 9.21 -14.23 -22.62
CA ALA A 447 10.00 -13.51 -23.63
C ALA A 447 9.19 -12.50 -24.46
N THR A 448 7.85 -12.49 -24.34
CA THR A 448 6.94 -11.63 -25.14
C THR A 448 7.12 -10.14 -24.85
N THR A 449 7.22 -9.75 -23.59
CA THR A 449 7.53 -8.37 -23.18
C THR A 449 8.23 -8.34 -21.81
N PRO A 450 8.90 -7.23 -21.45
CA PRO A 450 9.39 -7.04 -20.08
C PRO A 450 8.31 -7.11 -18.99
N ALA A 451 7.07 -6.73 -19.28
CA ALA A 451 5.96 -6.81 -18.33
C ALA A 451 5.57 -8.27 -18.06
N GLU A 452 5.55 -9.10 -19.10
CA GLU A 452 5.29 -10.54 -18.98
C GLU A 452 6.43 -11.26 -18.28
N ASP A 453 7.67 -10.88 -18.59
CA ASP A 453 8.84 -11.47 -17.94
C ASP A 453 8.84 -11.24 -16.43
N ILE A 454 8.53 -10.03 -15.97
CA ILE A 454 8.46 -9.75 -14.53
C ILE A 454 7.25 -10.44 -13.89
N ALA A 455 6.11 -10.53 -14.60
CA ALA A 455 4.90 -11.19 -14.10
C ALA A 455 5.10 -12.70 -13.93
N GLU A 456 5.61 -13.36 -14.97
CA GLU A 456 6.00 -14.77 -14.94
C GLU A 456 7.03 -15.05 -13.86
N THR A 457 8.09 -14.22 -13.79
CA THR A 457 9.12 -14.39 -12.77
C THR A 457 8.56 -14.23 -11.37
N PHE A 458 7.58 -13.34 -11.15
CA PHE A 458 6.90 -13.18 -9.87
C PHE A 458 6.13 -14.45 -9.48
N THR A 459 5.40 -15.06 -10.42
CA THR A 459 4.71 -16.34 -10.19
C THR A 459 5.71 -17.42 -9.75
N PHE A 460 6.86 -17.54 -10.42
CA PHE A 460 7.91 -18.46 -9.99
C PHE A 460 8.57 -18.09 -8.66
N PHE A 461 8.71 -16.80 -8.34
CA PHE A 461 9.17 -16.37 -7.02
C PHE A 461 8.21 -16.82 -5.92
N VAL A 462 6.90 -16.73 -6.15
CA VAL A 462 5.89 -17.20 -5.20
C VAL A 462 5.97 -18.72 -5.04
N LEU A 463 6.05 -19.47 -6.14
CA LEU A 463 5.92 -20.93 -6.13
C LEU A 463 7.24 -21.67 -5.82
N ARG A 464 8.40 -21.16 -6.25
CA ARG A 464 9.69 -21.83 -6.00
C ARG A 464 10.30 -21.49 -4.63
N PRO A 465 11.13 -22.38 -4.06
CA PRO A 465 12.08 -22.02 -3.01
C PRO A 465 13.08 -20.95 -3.50
N GLU A 466 13.74 -20.26 -2.57
CA GLU A 466 14.83 -19.33 -2.91
C GLU A 466 15.95 -20.06 -3.68
N PRO A 467 16.26 -19.64 -4.91
CA PRO A 467 17.29 -20.30 -5.70
C PRO A 467 18.69 -19.91 -5.23
N MET A 468 19.54 -20.92 -5.03
CA MET A 468 20.97 -20.76 -4.70
C MET A 468 21.88 -20.70 -5.94
N GLY A 469 21.31 -20.81 -7.14
CA GLY A 469 22.05 -20.81 -8.40
C GLY A 469 22.44 -19.41 -8.87
N THR A 470 23.25 -19.37 -9.92
CA THR A 470 23.74 -18.11 -10.52
C THR A 470 23.24 -17.90 -11.95
N SER A 471 22.30 -18.72 -12.43
CA SER A 471 21.72 -18.54 -13.77
C SER A 471 20.98 -17.20 -13.86
N VAL A 472 20.71 -16.72 -15.08
CA VAL A 472 19.94 -15.48 -15.26
C VAL A 472 18.53 -15.65 -14.69
N VAL A 473 17.92 -16.82 -14.88
CA VAL A 473 16.64 -17.20 -14.28
C VAL A 473 16.67 -17.13 -12.75
N ASP A 474 17.69 -17.70 -12.10
CA ASP A 474 17.83 -17.61 -10.64
C ASP A 474 17.98 -16.15 -10.18
N GLN A 475 18.74 -15.34 -10.91
CA GLN A 475 18.92 -13.92 -10.60
C GLN A 475 17.62 -13.11 -10.76
N LYS A 476 16.77 -13.48 -11.71
CA LYS A 476 15.43 -12.90 -11.91
C LYS A 476 14.52 -13.26 -10.74
N ILE A 477 14.49 -14.51 -10.30
CA ILE A 477 13.72 -14.90 -9.11
C ILE A 477 14.26 -14.18 -7.86
N ASN A 478 15.58 -14.13 -7.69
CA ASN A 478 16.28 -13.40 -6.62
C ASN A 478 16.10 -11.88 -6.67
N PHE A 479 15.58 -11.33 -7.76
CA PHE A 479 15.19 -9.92 -7.80
C PHE A 479 14.09 -9.60 -6.79
N PHE A 480 13.15 -10.51 -6.54
CA PHE A 480 12.05 -10.24 -5.61
C PHE A 480 12.45 -10.42 -4.14
N TRP A 481 13.40 -11.31 -3.87
CA TRP A 481 13.93 -11.56 -2.51
C TRP A 481 14.63 -10.34 -1.89
N GLN A 482 15.07 -9.36 -2.69
CA GLN A 482 15.67 -8.13 -2.18
C GLN A 482 14.62 -7.12 -1.62
N TYR A 483 13.33 -7.42 -1.76
CA TYR A 483 12.21 -6.57 -1.34
C TYR A 483 11.43 -7.24 -0.20
N PRO A 484 11.67 -6.85 1.07
CA PRO A 484 11.04 -7.50 2.23
C PRO A 484 9.51 -7.56 2.15
N GLU A 485 8.88 -6.53 1.61
CA GLU A 485 7.43 -6.45 1.41
C GLU A 485 6.90 -7.52 0.44
N LEU A 486 7.68 -7.88 -0.59
CA LEU A 486 7.30 -8.92 -1.54
C LEU A 486 7.57 -10.32 -0.98
N VAL A 487 8.58 -10.48 -0.12
CA VAL A 487 8.81 -11.72 0.65
C VAL A 487 7.66 -11.97 1.62
N GLN A 488 7.18 -10.94 2.32
CA GLN A 488 5.99 -11.05 3.18
C GLN A 488 4.73 -11.42 2.37
N LEU A 489 4.52 -10.76 1.24
CA LEU A 489 3.40 -11.06 0.34
C LEU A 489 3.45 -12.51 -0.17
N ARG A 490 4.63 -13.00 -0.56
CA ARG A 490 4.85 -14.40 -0.93
C ARG A 490 4.46 -15.35 0.19
N THR A 491 4.90 -15.10 1.43
CA THR A 491 4.54 -15.94 2.57
C THR A 491 3.03 -15.97 2.79
N PHE A 492 2.38 -14.81 2.73
CA PHE A 492 0.93 -14.73 2.83
C PHE A 492 0.24 -15.58 1.77
N ILE A 493 0.63 -15.42 0.49
CA ILE A 493 0.05 -16.15 -0.65
C ILE A 493 0.23 -17.65 -0.48
N ARG A 494 1.46 -18.12 -0.21
CA ARG A 494 1.75 -19.56 -0.07
C ARG A 494 0.96 -20.23 1.06
N ASN A 495 0.64 -19.50 2.12
CA ASN A 495 -0.19 -20.02 3.22
C ASN A 495 -1.66 -20.24 2.82
N ARG A 496 -2.08 -19.74 1.65
CA ARG A 496 -3.46 -19.78 1.14
C ARG A 496 -3.63 -20.61 -0.13
N ILE A 497 -2.53 -21.10 -0.72
CA ILE A 497 -2.56 -22.11 -1.77
C ILE A 497 -3.03 -23.43 -1.14
N ARG A 498 -4.05 -24.07 -1.72
CA ARG A 498 -4.68 -25.30 -1.21
C ARG A 498 -4.99 -26.28 -2.31
#